data_AF-A0A1H9XF23-F1
#
_entry.id   AF-A0A1H9XF23-F1
#
_cell.length_a   1.000
_cell.length_b   1.000
_cell.length_c   1.000
_cell.angle_alpha   90.00
_cell.angle_beta   90.00
_cell.angle_gamma   90.00
#
_symmetry.space_group_name_H-M   'P 1'
#
loop_
_entity.id
_entity.type
_entity.pdbx_description
1 polymer ?
#
loop_
_entity_poly.entity_id
_entity_poly.type
_entity_poly.pdbx_seq_one_letter_code
_entity_poly.pdbx_strand_id
1 'polypeptide(L)'
;MRFVEFRPMRFADMIPGYEYRPDLMLLRMQTPPLADGGGQYAMSLEVPVWVPPEYRAPSAENIRLALALVEAQNPDAARQLEHLKAAARTPAARRYAAAHPLFRNAVQGGGHVDQA
;
A
#
# COMPACT_ATOMS: atom_id res chain seq x y z
N MET A 1 -5.43 7.72 1.15
CA MET A 1 -4.80 6.50 0.61
C MET A 1 -5.75 5.94 -0.45
N ARG A 2 -5.29 5.70 -1.68
CA ARG A 2 -6.21 5.37 -2.80
C ARG A 2 -5.79 4.18 -3.66
N PHE A 3 -4.53 3.74 -3.60
CA PHE A 3 -4.13 2.43 -4.07
C PHE A 3 -3.61 1.63 -2.87
N VAL A 4 -4.18 0.45 -2.64
CA VAL A 4 -3.70 -0.51 -1.65
C VAL A 4 -3.66 -1.88 -2.30
N GLU A 5 -2.50 -2.52 -2.23
CA GLU A 5 -2.27 -3.88 -2.65
C GLU A 5 -1.88 -4.71 -1.42
N PHE A 6 -2.51 -5.88 -1.31
CA PHE A 6 -2.25 -6.83 -0.25
C PHE A 6 -2.15 -8.22 -0.86
N ARG A 7 -0.96 -8.81 -0.78
CA ARG A 7 -0.64 -10.08 -1.44
C ARG A 7 0.49 -10.82 -0.71
N PRO A 8 0.68 -12.12 -0.95
CA PRO A 8 1.88 -12.81 -0.48
C PRO A 8 3.15 -12.12 -0.98
N MET A 9 4.15 -12.05 -0.10
CA MET A 9 5.47 -11.52 -0.44
C MET A 9 6.19 -12.48 -1.37
N ARG A 10 6.80 -11.95 -2.44
CA ARG A 10 7.60 -12.70 -3.41
C ARG A 10 9.08 -12.49 -3.12
N PHE A 11 9.92 -13.39 -3.62
CA PHE A 11 11.38 -13.23 -3.52
C PHE A 11 11.88 -11.90 -4.11
N ALA A 12 11.25 -11.41 -5.18
CA ALA A 12 11.60 -10.13 -5.79
C ALA A 12 11.33 -8.91 -4.89
N ASP A 13 10.44 -9.03 -3.90
CA ASP A 13 10.13 -7.95 -2.96
C ASP A 13 11.13 -7.91 -1.78
N MET A 14 12.02 -8.89 -1.68
CA MET A 14 12.93 -9.01 -0.55
C MET A 14 14.07 -8.00 -0.65
N ILE A 15 14.32 -7.31 0.47
CA ILE A 15 15.54 -6.55 0.65
C ILE A 15 16.71 -7.53 0.84
N PRO A 16 17.81 -7.42 0.08
CA PRO A 16 18.98 -8.25 0.27
C PRO A 16 19.47 -8.23 1.73
N GLY A 17 19.67 -9.40 2.31
CA GLY A 17 20.10 -9.55 3.71
C GLY A 17 18.96 -9.72 4.74
N TYR A 18 17.70 -9.66 4.32
CA TYR A 18 16.55 -9.94 5.19
C TYR A 18 16.21 -11.44 5.22
N GLU A 19 15.82 -11.97 6.38
CA GLU A 19 15.39 -13.37 6.51
C GLU A 19 14.09 -13.60 5.73
N TYR A 20 14.08 -14.58 4.83
CA TYR A 20 12.86 -14.97 4.12
C TYR A 20 11.89 -15.64 5.09
N ARG A 21 10.70 -15.06 5.22
CA ARG A 21 9.56 -15.71 5.88
C ARG A 21 8.45 -15.88 4.85
N PRO A 22 8.17 -17.11 4.38
CA PRO A 22 7.18 -17.37 3.33
C PRO A 22 5.75 -16.97 3.72
N ASP A 23 5.50 -16.81 5.01
CA ASP A 23 4.22 -16.40 5.57
C ASP A 23 3.98 -14.89 5.62
N LEU A 24 4.91 -14.09 5.09
CA LEU A 24 4.76 -12.64 5.04
C LEU A 24 3.84 -12.22 3.89
N MET A 25 2.96 -11.28 4.21
CA MET A 25 2.18 -10.54 3.23
C MET A 25 2.90 -9.22 2.95
N LEU A 26 2.89 -8.77 1.71
CA LEU A 26 3.30 -7.42 1.34
C LEU A 26 2.07 -6.52 1.36
N LEU A 27 2.14 -5.45 2.15
CA LEU A 27 1.20 -4.34 2.12
C LEU A 27 1.83 -3.16 1.38
N ARG A 28 1.33 -2.86 0.20
CA ARG A 28 1.76 -1.72 -0.62
C ARG A 28 0.68 -0.66 -0.65
N MET A 29 1.07 0.59 -0.42
CA MET A 29 0.18 1.74 -0.40
C MET A 29 0.77 2.84 -1.29
N GLN A 30 -0.07 3.50 -2.08
CA GLN A 30 0.38 4.59 -2.94
C GLN A 30 -0.62 5.76 -2.94
N THR A 31 -0.09 6.98 -3.00
CA THR A 31 -0.90 8.17 -3.27
C THR A 31 -1.24 8.26 -4.75
N PRO A 32 -2.35 8.93 -5.11
CA PRO A 32 -2.47 9.43 -6.48
C PRO A 32 -1.29 10.36 -6.79
N PRO A 33 -0.98 10.58 -8.08
CA PRO A 33 -0.04 11.62 -8.50
C PRO A 33 -0.37 12.96 -7.82
N LEU A 34 0.62 13.46 -7.09
CA LEU A 34 0.67 14.75 -6.45
C LEU A 34 1.37 15.71 -7.39
N ALA A 35 1.00 16.99 -7.34
CA ALA A 35 1.65 18.04 -8.11
C ALA A 35 2.25 19.07 -7.16
N ASP A 36 3.51 19.45 -7.35
CA ASP A 36 4.26 20.42 -6.52
C ASP A 36 4.80 21.62 -7.30
N GLY A 37 4.23 21.94 -8.46
CA GLY A 37 4.71 23.06 -9.28
C GLY A 37 6.02 22.78 -10.03
N GLY A 38 6.67 21.63 -9.78
CA GLY A 38 7.84 21.14 -10.52
C GLY A 38 7.58 19.85 -11.33
N GLY A 39 6.54 19.08 -10.99
CA GLY A 39 6.15 17.89 -11.75
C GLY A 39 5.00 17.13 -11.10
N GLN A 40 4.73 15.91 -11.59
CA GLN A 40 3.86 14.94 -10.92
C GLN A 40 4.72 13.86 -10.25
N TYR A 41 4.46 13.56 -8.99
CA TYR A 41 5.12 12.46 -8.26
C TYR A 41 4.10 11.68 -7.44
N ALA A 42 4.39 10.41 -7.15
CA ALA A 42 3.59 9.59 -6.25
C ALA A 42 4.45 9.13 -5.09
N MET A 43 3.88 9.13 -3.89
CA MET A 43 4.51 8.54 -2.72
C MET A 43 4.01 7.12 -2.56
N SER A 44 4.92 6.18 -2.29
CA SER A 44 4.61 4.78 -2.01
C SER A 44 5.26 4.31 -0.72
N LEU A 45 4.60 3.38 -0.03
CA LEU A 45 5.13 2.64 1.11
C LEU A 45 4.83 1.17 0.90
N GLU A 46 5.87 0.36 1.04
CA GLU A 46 5.82 -1.10 0.94
C GLU A 46 6.33 -1.67 2.25
N VAL A 47 5.50 -2.45 2.94
CA VAL A 47 5.82 -3.00 4.25
C VAL A 47 5.48 -4.49 4.28
N PRO A 48 6.44 -5.36 4.62
CA PRO A 48 6.13 -6.74 4.93
C PRO A 48 5.40 -6.81 6.27
N VAL A 49 4.27 -7.50 6.30
CA VAL A 49 3.44 -7.70 7.48
C VAL A 49 3.11 -9.17 7.63
N TRP A 50 3.32 -9.69 8.83
CA TRP A 50 2.84 -11.02 9.18
C TRP A 50 1.39 -10.91 9.65
N VAL A 51 0.50 -11.71 9.05
CA VAL A 51 -0.88 -11.88 9.52
C VAL A 51 -1.22 -13.37 9.62
N PRO A 52 -2.11 -13.77 10.56
CA PRO A 52 -2.60 -15.14 10.64
C PRO A 52 -3.24 -15.61 9.32
N PRO A 53 -3.17 -16.91 8.98
CA PRO A 53 -3.66 -17.45 7.70
C PRO A 53 -5.07 -17.03 7.32
N GLU A 54 -5.99 -16.99 8.28
CA GLU A 54 -7.40 -16.61 8.09
C GLU A 54 -7.58 -15.15 7.65
N TYR A 55 -6.59 -14.28 7.89
CA TYR A 55 -6.61 -12.87 7.50
C TYR A 55 -5.73 -12.56 6.28
N ARG A 56 -5.20 -13.58 5.58
CA ARG A 56 -4.33 -13.37 4.40
C ARG A 56 -5.12 -13.09 3.12
N ALA A 57 -6.41 -13.42 3.08
CA ALA A 57 -7.24 -13.12 1.92
C ALA A 57 -7.33 -11.60 1.72
N PRO A 58 -7.24 -11.08 0.48
CA PRO A 58 -7.26 -9.65 0.23
C PRO A 58 -8.68 -9.07 0.28
N SER A 59 -9.21 -8.95 1.49
CA SER A 59 -10.48 -8.28 1.77
C SER A 59 -10.23 -6.89 2.36
N ALA A 60 -11.21 -6.00 2.23
CA ALA A 60 -11.12 -4.65 2.82
C ALA A 60 -10.96 -4.69 4.35
N GLU A 61 -11.52 -5.70 5.01
CA GLU A 61 -11.39 -5.92 6.46
C GLU A 61 -9.96 -6.34 6.83
N ASN A 62 -9.41 -7.34 6.13
CA ASN A 62 -8.07 -7.85 6.37
C ASN A 62 -6.99 -6.79 6.10
N ILE A 63 -7.20 -5.95 5.08
CA ILE A 63 -6.31 -4.83 4.78
C ILE A 63 -6.31 -3.81 5.93
N ARG A 64 -7.48 -3.49 6.51
CA ARG A 64 -7.55 -2.60 7.67
C ARG A 64 -6.84 -3.18 8.88
N LEU A 65 -6.97 -4.49 9.10
CA LEU A 65 -6.27 -5.19 10.16
C LEU A 65 -4.74 -5.16 9.94
N ALA A 66 -4.28 -5.43 8.72
CA ALA A 66 -2.86 -5.33 8.34
C ALA A 66 -2.30 -3.92 8.55
N LEU A 67 -3.05 -2.87 8.17
CA LEU A 67 -2.69 -1.48 8.43
C LEU A 67 -2.53 -1.19 9.92
N ALA A 68 -3.51 -1.60 10.73
CA ALA A 68 -3.48 -1.40 12.17
C ALA A 68 -2.28 -2.11 12.82
N LEU A 69 -1.93 -3.32 12.34
CA LEU A 69 -0.74 -4.04 12.81
C LEU A 69 0.55 -3.30 12.46
N VAL A 70 0.67 -2.75 11.25
CA VAL A 70 1.83 -1.95 10.84
C VAL A 70 1.97 -0.71 11.71
N GLU A 71 0.87 0.00 11.96
CA GLU A 71 0.85 1.20 12.83
C GLU A 71 1.27 0.87 14.27
N ALA A 72 0.84 -0.28 14.79
CA ALA A 72 1.15 -0.71 16.15
C ALA A 72 2.59 -1.22 16.33
N GLN A 73 3.17 -1.86 15.31
CA GLN A 73 4.45 -2.56 15.44
C GLN A 73 5.65 -1.78 14.91
N ASN A 74 5.44 -0.85 13.96
CA ASN A 74 6.53 -0.12 13.31
C ASN A 74 6.28 1.39 13.35
N PRO A 75 6.86 2.11 14.31
CA PRO A 75 6.71 3.57 14.44
C PRO A 75 7.15 4.34 13.19
N ASP A 76 8.17 3.86 12.48
CA ASP A 76 8.66 4.50 11.26
C ASP A 76 7.67 4.35 10.11
N ALA A 77 7.16 3.13 9.92
CA ALA A 77 6.10 2.88 8.94
C ALA A 77 4.82 3.66 9.30
N ALA A 78 4.47 3.78 10.58
CA ALA A 78 3.34 4.57 11.05
C ALA A 78 3.49 6.05 10.67
N ARG A 79 4.67 6.64 10.87
CA ARG A 79 4.95 8.04 10.46
C ARG A 79 4.84 8.22 8.95
N GLN A 80 5.41 7.31 8.17
CA GLN A 80 5.31 7.36 6.71
C GLN A 80 3.87 7.20 6.22
N LEU A 81 3.10 6.32 6.86
CA LEU A 81 1.70 6.13 6.58
C LEU A 81 0.87 7.39 6.86
N GLU A 82 1.14 8.09 7.96
CA GLU A 82 0.51 9.39 8.23
C GLU A 82 0.87 10.44 7.16
N HIS A 83 2.12 10.47 6.71
CA HIS A 83 2.52 11.34 5.60
C HIS A 83 1.77 11.01 4.29
N LEU A 84 1.63 9.72 3.95
CA LEU A 84 0.84 9.25 2.81
C LEU A 84 -0.65 9.64 2.94
N LYS A 85 -1.23 9.49 4.12
CA LYS A 85 -2.62 9.88 4.40
C LYS A 85 -2.80 11.39 4.24
N ALA A 86 -1.88 12.21 4.77
CA ALA A 86 -1.90 13.65 4.64
C ALA A 86 -1.78 14.09 3.18
N ALA A 87 -0.81 13.54 2.45
CA ALA A 87 -0.57 13.84 1.03
C ALA A 87 -1.77 13.48 0.15
N ALA A 88 -2.43 12.34 0.42
CA ALA A 88 -3.63 11.93 -0.29
C ALA A 88 -4.87 12.83 -0.02
N ARG A 89 -4.85 13.65 1.04
CA ARG A 89 -5.96 14.55 1.40
C ARG A 89 -5.84 15.94 0.78
N THR A 90 -4.71 16.26 0.13
CA THR A 90 -4.47 17.56 -0.51
C THR A 90 -5.51 17.88 -1.60
N PRO A 91 -5.81 19.17 -1.86
CA PRO A 91 -6.73 19.56 -2.92
C PRO A 91 -6.31 19.02 -4.31
N ALA A 92 -5.01 18.99 -4.60
CA ALA A 92 -4.47 18.44 -5.83
C ALA A 92 -4.78 16.94 -5.97
N ALA A 93 -4.53 16.14 -4.93
CA ALA A 93 -4.87 14.73 -4.90
C ALA A 93 -6.38 14.49 -5.07
N ARG A 94 -7.23 15.34 -4.47
CA ARG A 94 -8.69 15.25 -4.62
C ARG A 94 -9.13 15.51 -6.05
N ARG A 95 -8.61 16.57 -6.68
CA ARG A 95 -8.89 16.91 -8.09
C ARG A 95 -8.46 15.78 -9.03
N TYR A 96 -7.28 15.21 -8.82
CA TYR A 96 -6.78 14.10 -9.63
C TYR A 96 -7.73 12.89 -9.59
N ALA A 97 -8.16 12.46 -8.41
CA ALA A 97 -9.06 11.31 -8.31
C ALA A 97 -10.49 11.58 -8.77
N ALA A 98 -10.94 12.84 -8.74
CA ALA A 98 -12.21 13.22 -9.36
C ALA A 98 -12.13 13.11 -10.89
N ALA A 99 -10.98 13.45 -11.48
CA ALA A 99 -10.72 13.32 -12.91
C ALA A 99 -10.43 11.87 -13.36
N HIS A 100 -10.03 10.98 -12.45
CA HIS A 100 -9.66 9.59 -12.75
C HIS A 100 -10.45 8.59 -11.90
N PRO A 101 -11.67 8.20 -12.32
CA PRO A 101 -12.56 7.33 -11.54
C PRO A 101 -11.96 5.95 -11.22
N LEU A 102 -11.06 5.43 -12.06
CA LEU A 102 -10.37 4.16 -11.82
C LEU A 102 -9.49 4.19 -10.55
N PHE A 103 -8.97 5.38 -10.18
CA PHE A 103 -8.23 5.59 -8.93
C PHE A 103 -9.12 5.74 -7.69
N ARG A 104 -10.44 5.82 -7.87
CA ARG A 104 -11.39 5.98 -6.77
C ARG A 104 -11.64 4.66 -6.02
N ASN A 105 -11.53 3.53 -6.71
CA ASN A 105 -11.94 2.21 -6.22
C ASN A 105 -10.80 1.17 -6.18
N ALA A 106 -9.55 1.59 -6.39
CA ALA A 106 -8.42 0.67 -6.52
C ALA A 106 -7.93 0.15 -5.15
N VAL A 107 -8.70 -0.73 -4.53
CA VAL A 107 -8.17 -1.74 -3.62
C VAL A 107 -7.95 -2.98 -4.47
N GLN A 108 -6.73 -3.17 -4.99
CA GLN A 108 -6.44 -4.37 -5.77
C GLN A 108 -6.11 -5.50 -4.79
N GLY A 109 -7.10 -6.35 -4.57
CA GLY A 109 -6.87 -7.66 -4.00
C GLY A 109 -6.19 -8.55 -5.03
N GLY A 110 -5.02 -9.07 -4.66
CA GLY A 110 -4.09 -9.87 -5.47
C GLY A 110 -4.66 -10.46 -6.76
N GLY A 111 -4.32 -9.83 -7.88
CA GLY A 111 -4.74 -10.24 -9.22
C GLY A 111 -3.82 -9.64 -10.27
N HIS A 112 -2.54 -9.97 -10.22
CA HIS A 112 -1.72 -9.99 -11.44
C HIS A 112 -1.17 -11.38 -11.64
N VAL A 113 -1.90 -12.07 -12.52
CA VAL A 113 -1.46 -13.18 -13.35
C VAL A 113 -0.15 -12.76 -14.00
N ASP A 114 0.85 -13.66 -13.96
CA ASP A 114 2.02 -13.56 -14.83
C ASP A 114 1.56 -13.26 -16.26
N GLN A 115 2.15 -12.25 -16.87
CA GLN A 115 2.19 -12.16 -18.31
C GLN A 115 3.65 -12.02 -18.76
N ALA A 116 4.12 -13.14 -19.29
CA ALA A 116 5.07 -13.35 -20.39
C ALA A 116 6.50 -12.81 -20.24
#